data_AF-A0A1V4DWQ5-F1
#
_entry.id   AF-A0A1V4DWQ5-F1
#
_cell.length_a   1.000
_cell.length_b   1.000
_cell.length_c   1.000
_cell.angle_alpha   90.00
_cell.angle_beta   90.00
_cell.angle_gamma   90.00
#
_symmetry.space_group_name_H-M   'P 1'
#
loop_
_entity.id
_entity.type
_entity.pdbx_description
1 polymer ?
#
loop_
_entity_poly.entity_id
_entity_poly.type
_entity_poly.pdbx_seq_one_letter_code
_entity_poly.pdbx_strand_id
1 'polypeptide(L)'
;MRIVGLVWKLSGEAFAEIDAFAWVQRWEIRRTWHTHTYRDTRFDALTACKVCSAKGRCPTGLPCRRCRGTGRVNLLEPPASRRPERPSGGRA
;
A
#
# COMPACT_ATOMS: atom_id res chain seq x y z
N MET A 1 -19.14 33.76 -10.04
CA MET A 1 -18.62 32.37 -10.08
C MET A 1 -17.53 32.13 -11.15
N ARG A 2 -16.68 33.11 -11.52
CA ARG A 2 -15.60 32.91 -12.50
C ARG A 2 -14.31 32.33 -11.90
N ILE A 3 -14.00 32.70 -10.66
CA ILE A 3 -12.78 32.29 -9.97
C ILE A 3 -12.79 30.78 -9.67
N VAL A 4 -13.90 30.24 -9.15
CA VAL A 4 -14.01 28.79 -8.85
C VAL A 4 -13.81 27.94 -10.12
N GLY A 5 -14.37 28.37 -11.25
CA GLY A 5 -14.17 27.67 -12.53
C GLY A 5 -12.72 27.74 -13.02
N LEU A 6 -12.04 28.87 -12.83
CA LEU A 6 -10.62 29.00 -13.15
C LEU A 6 -9.76 28.08 -12.27
N VAL A 7 -10.01 28.05 -10.96
CA VAL A 7 -9.25 27.20 -10.04
C VAL A 7 -9.53 25.72 -10.34
N TRP A 8 -10.76 25.35 -10.71
CA TRP A 8 -11.07 23.99 -11.15
C TRP A 8 -10.24 23.56 -12.36
N LYS A 9 -10.12 24.43 -13.37
CA LYS A 9 -9.32 24.16 -14.57
C LYS A 9 -7.84 24.00 -14.23
N LEU A 10 -7.29 24.94 -13.46
CA LEU A 10 -5.90 24.90 -13.02
C LEU A 10 -5.61 23.66 -12.16
N SER A 11 -6.52 23.29 -11.26
CA SER A 11 -6.42 22.06 -10.46
C SER A 11 -6.39 20.82 -11.37
N GLY A 12 -7.29 20.75 -12.36
CA GLY A 12 -7.31 19.66 -13.32
C GLY A 12 -5.99 19.52 -14.11
N GLU A 13 -5.43 20.64 -14.57
CA GLU A 13 -4.14 20.63 -15.28
C GLU A 13 -2.97 20.26 -14.36
N ALA A 14 -2.93 20.83 -13.14
CA ALA A 14 -1.87 20.58 -12.18
C ALA A 14 -1.81 19.12 -11.69
N PHE A 15 -2.96 18.45 -11.59
CA PHE A 15 -3.07 17.07 -11.10
C PHE A 15 -3.25 16.03 -12.21
N ALA A 16 -3.24 16.42 -13.49
CA ALA A 16 -3.58 15.54 -14.61
C ALA A 16 -2.76 14.23 -14.63
N GLU A 17 -1.46 14.31 -14.38
CA GLU A 17 -0.58 13.13 -14.36
C GLU A 17 -0.92 12.18 -13.20
N ILE A 18 -1.12 12.72 -11.99
CA ILE A 18 -1.44 11.93 -10.81
C ILE A 18 -2.85 11.33 -10.93
N ASP A 19 -3.81 12.07 -11.48
CA ASP A 19 -5.15 11.58 -11.80
C ASP A 19 -5.12 10.43 -12.80
N ALA A 20 -4.31 10.53 -13.85
CA ALA A 20 -4.14 9.46 -14.83
C ALA A 20 -3.50 8.21 -14.20
N PHE A 21 -2.45 8.39 -13.39
CA PHE A 21 -1.82 7.29 -12.66
C PHE A 21 -2.81 6.60 -11.71
N ALA A 22 -3.52 7.39 -10.89
CA ALA A 22 -4.52 6.88 -9.95
C ALA A 22 -5.63 6.13 -10.67
N TRP A 23 -6.08 6.62 -11.82
CA TRP A 23 -7.08 5.93 -12.65
C TRP A 23 -6.56 4.58 -13.17
N VAL A 24 -5.33 4.54 -13.72
CA VAL A 24 -4.69 3.29 -14.18
C VAL A 24 -4.54 2.29 -13.03
N GLN A 25 -4.17 2.76 -11.85
CA GLN A 25 -4.04 1.93 -10.64
C GLN A 25 -5.38 1.56 -10.00
N ARG A 26 -6.51 2.06 -10.53
CA ARG A 26 -7.87 1.89 -9.98
C ARG A 26 -8.01 2.40 -8.55
N TRP A 27 -7.29 3.47 -8.22
CA TRP A 27 -7.45 4.16 -6.95
C TRP A 27 -8.79 4.92 -6.92
N GLU A 28 -9.37 5.05 -5.73
CA GLU A 28 -10.47 5.98 -5.51
C GLU A 28 -9.93 7.41 -5.58
N ILE A 29 -10.57 8.27 -6.38
CA ILE A 29 -10.19 9.67 -6.56
C ILE A 29 -11.35 10.55 -6.10
N ARG A 30 -11.11 11.41 -5.11
CA ARG A 30 -12.07 12.43 -4.66
C ARG A 30 -11.53 13.80 -5.01
N ARG A 31 -12.29 14.58 -5.78
CA ARG A 31 -11.87 15.89 -6.28
C ARG A 31 -12.69 17.00 -5.66
N THR A 32 -11.99 18.05 -5.26
CA THR A 32 -12.55 19.36 -4.95
C THR A 32 -11.91 20.39 -5.88
N TRP A 33 -12.34 21.64 -5.81
CA TRP A 33 -11.85 22.67 -6.74
C TRP A 33 -10.36 23.03 -6.59
N HIS A 34 -9.68 22.64 -5.51
CA HIS A 34 -8.26 22.93 -5.27
C HIS A 34 -7.49 21.76 -4.64
N THR A 35 -8.11 20.58 -4.46
CA THR A 35 -7.48 19.44 -3.80
C THR A 35 -8.02 18.15 -4.36
N HIS A 36 -7.11 17.21 -4.64
CA HIS A 36 -7.43 15.85 -5.03
C HIS A 36 -6.96 14.91 -3.92
N THR A 37 -7.81 13.98 -3.52
CA THR A 37 -7.48 12.92 -2.55
C THR A 37 -7.52 11.58 -3.26
N TYR A 38 -6.47 10.79 -3.06
CA TYR A 38 -6.29 9.49 -3.69
C TYR A 38 -6.26 8.40 -2.64
N ARG A 39 -6.91 7.27 -2.90
CA ARG A 39 -6.89 6.10 -2.02
C ARG A 39 -6.73 4.82 -2.82
N ASP A 40 -5.63 4.10 -2.56
CA ASP A 40 -5.46 2.73 -3.05
C ASP A 40 -6.31 1.77 -2.20
N THR A 41 -7.36 1.21 -2.79
CA THR A 41 -8.26 0.25 -2.12
C THR A 41 -7.57 -1.06 -1.75
N ARG A 42 -6.38 -1.36 -2.30
CA ARG A 42 -5.58 -2.52 -1.88
C ARG A 42 -5.12 -2.42 -0.43
N PHE A 43 -5.05 -1.21 0.13
CA PHE A 43 -4.75 -1.04 1.55
C PHE A 43 -5.87 -1.53 2.47
N ASP A 44 -7.10 -1.66 1.99
CA ASP A 44 -8.22 -2.18 2.77
C ASP A 44 -8.05 -3.67 3.09
N ALA A 45 -7.25 -4.37 2.29
CA ALA A 45 -6.87 -5.76 2.54
C ALA A 45 -5.74 -5.91 3.57
N LEU A 46 -5.07 -4.82 3.98
CA LEU A 46 -4.01 -4.90 4.98
C LEU A 46 -4.59 -4.84 6.39
N THR A 47 -4.26 -5.85 7.20
CA THR A 47 -4.54 -5.83 8.64
C THR A 47 -3.24 -5.80 9.45
N ALA A 48 -3.34 -5.29 10.68
CA ALA A 48 -2.27 -5.42 11.66
C ALA A 48 -1.91 -6.90 11.87
N CYS A 49 -0.61 -7.19 11.84
CA CYS A 49 -0.11 -8.51 12.18
C CYS A 49 -0.37 -8.78 13.66
N LYS A 50 -1.23 -9.76 13.96
CA LYS A 50 -1.57 -10.14 15.33
C LYS A 50 -0.40 -10.71 16.13
N VAL A 51 0.60 -11.28 15.46
CA VAL A 51 1.78 -11.89 16.11
C VAL A 51 2.72 -10.83 16.67
N CYS A 52 3.02 -9.78 15.90
CA CYS A 52 3.92 -8.70 16.35
C CYS A 52 3.16 -7.43 16.77
N SER A 53 1.83 -7.46 16.81
CA SER A 53 0.97 -6.31 17.12
C SER A 53 1.38 -5.06 16.33
N ALA A 54 1.49 -5.20 15.02
CA ALA A 54 1.93 -4.16 14.07
C ALA A 54 3.36 -3.62 14.24
N LYS A 55 4.16 -4.10 15.20
CA LYS A 55 5.54 -3.62 15.41
C LYS A 55 6.50 -3.99 14.29
N GLY A 56 6.18 -5.02 13.51
CA GLY A 56 7.07 -5.57 12.49
C GLY A 56 8.26 -6.35 13.07
N ARG A 57 8.49 -6.31 14.38
CA ARG A 57 9.61 -6.97 15.07
C ARG A 57 9.13 -7.88 16.20
N CYS A 58 9.91 -8.90 16.50
CA CYS A 58 9.78 -9.73 17.70
C CYS A 58 10.37 -9.00 18.92
N PRO A 59 10.11 -9.46 20.16
CA PRO A 59 10.72 -8.89 21.37
C PRO A 59 12.25 -8.86 21.33
N THR A 60 12.88 -9.80 20.64
CA THR A 60 14.34 -9.87 20.42
C THR A 60 14.86 -8.88 19.38
N GLY A 61 14.02 -8.00 18.82
CA GLY A 61 14.39 -7.00 17.81
C GLY A 61 14.45 -7.52 16.37
N LEU A 62 14.44 -8.85 16.17
CA LEU A 62 14.45 -9.47 14.85
C LEU A 62 13.14 -9.19 14.07
N PRO A 63 13.18 -9.10 12.72
CA PRO A 63 11.98 -8.99 11.90
C PRO A 63 10.99 -10.13 12.19
N CYS A 64 9.72 -9.79 12.36
CA CYS A 64 8.68 -10.77 12.61
C CYS A 64 8.57 -11.72 11.40
N ARG A 65 8.76 -13.02 11.62
CA ARG A 65 8.69 -14.04 10.54
C ARG A 65 7.33 -14.10 9.85
N ARG A 66 6.25 -13.72 10.54
CA ARG A 66 4.88 -13.78 10.02
C ARG A 66 4.59 -12.69 8.98
N CYS A 67 4.87 -11.44 9.33
CA CYS A 67 4.68 -10.28 8.44
C CYS A 67 5.96 -9.85 7.73
N ARG A 68 7.05 -10.60 7.88
CA ARG A 68 8.38 -10.31 7.32
C ARG A 68 8.87 -8.87 7.57
N GLY A 69 8.66 -8.35 8.78
CA GLY A 69 9.15 -7.02 9.14
C GLY A 69 8.16 -5.86 8.95
N THR A 70 7.09 -6.02 8.18
CA THR A 70 6.22 -4.88 7.79
C THR A 70 5.21 -4.47 8.87
N GLY A 71 4.95 -5.34 9.84
CA GLY A 71 3.88 -5.18 10.82
C GLY A 71 2.47 -5.40 10.27
N ARG A 72 2.31 -5.58 8.95
CA ARG A 72 1.01 -5.75 8.29
C ARG A 72 0.97 -7.05 7.50
N VAL A 73 -0.22 -7.62 7.34
CA VAL A 73 -0.45 -8.79 6.49
C VAL A 73 -1.55 -8.49 5.50
N ASN A 74 -1.37 -8.91 4.26
CA ASN A 74 -2.38 -8.79 3.20
C ASN A 74 -3.33 -9.99 3.30
N LEU A 75 -4.63 -9.72 3.44
CA LEU A 75 -5.68 -10.74 3.56
C LEU A 75 -6.04 -11.39 2.22
N LEU A 76 -5.74 -10.72 1.10
CA LEU A 76 -6.01 -11.24 -0.24
C LEU A 76 -4.87 -12.12 -0.76
N GLU A 77 -3.67 -11.99 -0.19
CA GLU A 77 -2.56 -12.87 -0.51
C GLU A 77 -2.65 -14.17 0.32
N PRO A 78 -2.50 -15.34 -0.33
CA PRO A 78 -2.36 -16.59 0.40
C PRO A 78 -1.24 -16.46 1.43
N PRO A 79 -1.39 -17.03 2.64
CA PRO A 79 -0.30 -17.03 3.61
C PRO A 79 0.91 -17.65 2.92
N ALA A 80 2.01 -16.90 2.86
CA ALA A 80 3.23 -17.38 2.23
C ALA A 80 3.54 -18.78 2.77
N SER A 81 3.38 -19.80 1.93
CA SER A 81 3.77 -21.16 2.30
C SER A 81 5.24 -21.09 2.66
N ARG A 82 5.64 -21.72 3.77
CA ARG A 82 7.06 -21.94 4.02
C ARG A 82 7.55 -22.72 2.80
N ARG A 83 8.31 -22.07 1.92
CA ARG A 83 9.10 -22.81 0.94
C ARG A 83 9.98 -23.74 1.79
N PRO A 84 9.93 -25.06 1.60
CA PRO A 84 10.89 -25.94 2.26
C PRO A 84 12.28 -25.37 1.98
N GLU A 85 13.09 -25.18 3.02
CA GLU A 85 14.49 -24.82 2.84
C GLU A 85 15.07 -25.78 1.82
N ARG A 86 15.45 -25.25 0.65
CA ARG A 86 16.17 -26.03 -0.33
C ARG A 86 17.47 -26.41 0.36
N PRO A 87 17.78 -27.69 0.60
CA PRO A 87 19.02 -28.04 1.28
C PRO A 87 20.15 -27.45 0.45
N SER A 88 20.94 -26.58 1.06
CA SER A 88 22.19 -26.10 0.50
C SER A 88 23.04 -27.34 0.30
N GLY A 89 23.16 -27.80 -0.94
CA GLY A 89 23.97 -28.95 -1.29
C GLY A 89 25.40 -28.70 -0.80
N GLY A 90 25.74 -29.30 0.33
CA GLY A 90 27.12 -29.42 0.78
C GLY A 90 27.85 -30.28 -0.24
N ARG A 91 28.86 -29.71 -0.88
CA ARG A 91 29.85 -30.52 -1.61
C ARG A 91 30.72 -31.19 -0.54
N ALA A 92 30.74 -32.52 -0.60
CA ALA A 92 31.77 -33.34 0.03
C ALA A 92 33.13 -33.07 -0.62
#